data_AF-A0A3R6E0I7-F1
#
_entry.id   AF-A0A3R6E0I7-F1
#
_cell.length_a   1.000
_cell.length_b   1.000
_cell.length_c   1.000
_cell.angle_alpha   90.00
_cell.angle_beta   90.00
_cell.angle_gamma   90.00
#
_symmetry.space_group_name_H-M   'P 1'
#
loop_
_entity.id
_entity.type
_entity.pdbx_description
1 polymer ?
#
loop_
_entity_poly.entity_id
_entity_poly.type
_entity_poly.pdbx_seq_one_letter_code
_entity_poly.pdbx_strand_id
1 'polypeptide(L)' 'MTKQDIIDSIPDDWKYTEHNGFVHIRDADGNIRIRIDPPDKVTQYPHVHAYDSAGNLLDSAGNIVDRKSPDGHIPYKDN' A
#
# COMPACT_ATOMS: atom_id res chain seq x y z
N MET A 1 -4.71 -4.58 12.02
CA MET A 1 -4.84 -3.53 11.03
C MET A 1 -5.55 -4.12 9.83
N THR A 2 -6.77 -3.66 9.61
CA THR A 2 -7.64 -4.01 8.49
C THR A 2 -7.41 -3.05 7.33
N LYS A 3 -7.98 -3.36 6.16
CA LYS A 3 -8.01 -2.41 5.02
C LYS A 3 -8.64 -1.07 5.44
N GLN A 4 -9.72 -1.12 6.22
CA GLN A 4 -10.43 0.09 6.66
C GLN A 4 -9.59 0.91 7.65
N ASP A 5 -8.88 0.26 8.58
CA ASP A 5 -7.99 0.96 9.51
C ASP A 5 -6.92 1.78 8.77
N ILE A 6 -6.42 1.26 7.64
CA ILE A 6 -5.45 1.97 6.81
C ILE A 6 -6.10 3.20 6.16
N ILE A 7 -7.27 3.02 5.54
CA ILE A 7 -8.01 4.11 4.88
C ILE A 7 -8.39 5.20 5.87
N ASP A 8 -8.85 4.84 7.07
CA ASP A 8 -9.25 5.79 8.12
C ASP A 8 -8.05 6.52 8.74
N SER A 9 -6.82 6.03 8.53
CA SER A 9 -5.58 6.62 9.04
C SER A 9 -4.90 7.58 8.06
N ILE A 10 -5.38 7.70 6.82
CA ILE A 10 -4.76 8.58 5.82
C ILE A 10 -5.02 10.06 6.16
N PRO A 11 -4.10 10.98 5.83
CA PRO A 11 -4.31 12.42 5.98
C PRO A 11 -5.54 12.92 5.22
N ASP A 12 -6.21 13.97 5.74
CA ASP A 12 -7.45 14.51 5.17
C ASP A 12 -7.31 15.04 3.73
N ASP A 13 -6.12 15.50 3.35
CA ASP A 13 -5.79 16.01 2.02
C ASP A 13 -5.41 14.91 1.02
N TRP A 14 -5.29 13.66 1.51
CA TRP A 14 -5.04 12.49 0.69
C TRP A 14 -6.34 11.90 0.16
N LYS A 15 -6.24 11.20 -0.97
CA LYS A 15 -7.40 10.61 -1.64
C LYS A 15 -7.16 9.15 -1.91
N TYR A 16 -8.17 8.32 -1.67
CA TYR A 16 -8.14 6.92 -2.08
C TYR A 16 -9.16 6.65 -3.20
N THR A 17 -8.84 5.67 -4.02
CA THR A 17 -9.73 5.12 -5.05
C THR A 17 -9.75 3.61 -4.93
N GLU A 18 -10.93 2.99 -4.93
CA GLU A 18 -11.08 1.54 -4.92
C GLU A 18 -11.73 1.05 -6.21
N HIS A 19 -11.15 0.02 -6.83
CA HIS A 19 -11.69 -0.61 -8.02
C HIS A 19 -11.27 -2.09 -8.06
N ASN A 20 -12.25 -3.00 -8.14
CA ASN A 20 -12.05 -4.46 -8.18
C ASN A 20 -11.15 -5.01 -7.05
N GLY A 21 -11.28 -4.46 -5.84
CA GLY A 21 -10.51 -4.87 -4.66
C GLY A 21 -9.11 -4.27 -4.55
N PHE A 22 -8.66 -3.50 -5.55
CA PHE A 22 -7.43 -2.71 -5.48
C PHE A 22 -7.74 -1.33 -4.92
N VAL A 23 -6.97 -0.89 -3.93
CA VAL A 23 -7.05 0.47 -3.39
C VAL A 23 -5.76 1.21 -3.70
N HIS A 24 -5.88 2.40 -4.27
CA HIS A 24 -4.76 3.32 -4.47
C HIS A 24 -4.98 4.59 -3.66
N ILE A 25 -4.05 4.87 -2.75
CA ILE A 25 -4.04 6.07 -1.92
C ILE A 25 -2.97 7.02 -2.47
N ARG A 26 -3.37 8.26 -2.71
CA ARG A 26 -2.54 9.33 -3.27
C ARG A 26 -2.42 10.49 -2.30
N ASP A 27 -1.24 11.10 -2.27
CA ASP A 27 -1.03 12.34 -1.54
C ASP A 27 -1.72 13.54 -2.22
N ALA A 28 -1.62 14.72 -1.59
CA ALA A 28 -2.19 15.97 -2.09
C ALA A 28 -1.68 16.36 -3.49
N ASP A 29 -0.46 15.97 -3.84
CA ASP A 29 0.15 16.20 -5.15
C ASP A 29 -0.32 15.17 -6.20
N GLY A 30 -1.08 14.15 -5.79
CA GLY A 30 -1.60 13.10 -6.66
C GLY A 30 -0.66 11.90 -6.84
N ASN A 31 0.45 11.84 -6.10
CA ASN A 31 1.40 10.73 -6.17
C ASN A 31 0.89 9.55 -5.33
N ILE A 32 1.03 8.33 -5.85
CA ILE A 32 0.66 7.12 -5.11
C ILE A 32 1.66 6.90 -3.96
N ARG A 33 1.13 6.77 -2.74
CA ARG A 33 1.93 6.50 -1.53
C ARG A 33 1.63 5.14 -0.93
N ILE A 34 0.41 4.66 -1.08
CA ILE A 34 0.00 3.34 -0.58
C ILE A 34 -0.85 2.64 -1.65
N ARG A 35 -0.57 1.35 -1.85
CA ARG A 35 -1.44 0.45 -2.63
C ARG A 35 -1.84 -0.70 -1.73
N ILE A 36 -3.13 -1.02 -1.72
CA ILE A 36 -3.66 -2.20 -1.02
C ILE A 36 -4.14 -3.15 -2.11
N ASP A 37 -3.45 -4.27 -2.23
CA ASP A 37 -3.64 -5.23 -3.30
C ASP A 37 -4.19 -6.54 -2.71
N PRO A 38 -5.14 -7.20 -3.40
CA PRO A 38 -5.58 -8.56 -3.03
C PRO A 38 -4.42 -9.56 -3.21
N PRO A 39 -4.58 -10.81 -2.72
CA PRO A 39 -3.64 -11.89 -3.00
C PRO A 39 -3.30 -12.02 -4.49
N ASP A 40 -2.03 -12.24 -4.81
CA ASP A 40 -1.53 -12.49 -6.16
C ASP A 40 -0.69 -13.78 -6.25
N LYS A 41 -0.09 -14.04 -7.42
CA LYS A 41 0.68 -15.27 -7.68
C LYS A 41 1.97 -15.38 -6.84
N VAL A 42 2.52 -14.26 -6.39
CA VAL A 42 3.75 -14.17 -5.58
C VAL A 42 3.40 -14.20 -4.10
N THR A 43 2.37 -13.45 -3.71
CA THR A 43 1.88 -13.33 -2.33
C THR A 43 0.43 -13.78 -2.24
N GLN A 44 0.21 -15.00 -1.73
CA GLN A 44 -1.12 -15.61 -1.58
C GLN A 44 -1.92 -15.02 -0.41
N TYR A 45 -1.63 -13.78 -0.03
CA TYR A 45 -2.27 -13.04 1.05
C TYR A 45 -2.43 -11.57 0.64
N PRO A 46 -3.45 -10.87 1.16
CA PRO A 46 -3.65 -9.46 0.87
C PRO A 46 -2.52 -8.63 1.49
N HIS A 47 -2.03 -7.64 0.76
CA HIS A 47 -0.81 -6.96 1.14
C HIS A 47 -0.85 -5.47 0.76
N VAL A 48 0.05 -4.72 1.37
CA VAL A 48 0.24 -3.29 1.17
C VAL A 48 1.60 -3.04 0.54
N HIS A 49 1.65 -2.14 -0.43
CA HIS A 49 2.87 -1.50 -0.90
C HIS A 49 2.91 -0.07 -0.38
N ALA A 50 3.99 0.31 0.30
CA ALA A 50 4.23 1.68 0.75
C ALA A 50 5.35 2.32 -0.07
N TYR A 51 5.21 3.61 -0.38
CA TYR A 51 6.20 4.36 -1.15
C TYR A 51 6.65 5.62 -0.41
N ASP A 52 7.95 5.88 -0.44
CA ASP A 52 8.50 7.15 0.08
C ASP A 52 8.12 8.34 -0.80
N SER A 53 8.53 9.55 -0.41
CA SER A 53 8.27 10.79 -1.15
C SER A 53 8.84 10.79 -2.58
N ALA A 54 9.93 10.04 -2.83
CA ALA A 54 10.56 9.91 -4.14
C ALA A 54 9.96 8.79 -5.01
N GLY A 55 9.04 7.99 -4.47
CA GLY A 55 8.38 6.89 -5.17
C GLY A 55 9.12 5.56 -5.11
N ASN A 56 10.06 5.40 -4.17
CA ASN A 56 10.73 4.13 -3.90
C ASN A 56 9.84 3.20 -3.07
N LEU A 57 9.85 1.90 -3.38
CA LEU A 57 9.12 0.90 -2.60
C LEU A 57 9.82 0.67 -1.25
N LEU A 58 9.04 0.61 -0.18
CA LEU A 58 9.52 0.40 1.18
C LEU A 58 9.10 -0.96 1.73
N ASP A 59 9.96 -1.56 2.54
CA ASP A 59 9.62 -2.70 3.39
C ASP A 59 8.88 -2.28 4.68
N SER A 60 8.51 -3.24 5.51
CA SER A 60 7.80 -2.99 6.78
C SER A 60 8.62 -2.23 7.83
N ALA A 61 9.95 -2.13 7.66
CA ALA A 61 10.83 -1.33 8.50
C ALA A 61 11.11 0.07 7.93
N GLY A 62 10.60 0.36 6.72
CA GLY A 62 10.80 1.64 6.03
C GLY A 62 12.10 1.71 5.23
N ASN A 63 12.78 0.59 4.97
CA ASN A 63 13.96 0.57 4.09
C ASN A 63 13.53 0.51 2.62
N ILE A 64 14.31 1.15 1.76
CA ILE A 64 14.11 1.05 0.31
C ILE A 64 14.46 -0.35 -0.16
N VAL A 65 13.54 -0.98 -0.88
CA VAL A 65 13.71 -2.29 -1.52
C VAL A 65 13.47 -2.20 -3.03
N ASP A 66 13.92 -3.22 -3.76
CA ASP A 66 13.61 -3.32 -5.19
C ASP A 66 12.10 -3.40 -5.41
N ARG A 67 11.60 -2.75 -6.47
CA ARG A 67 10.16 -2.68 -6.78
C ARG A 67 9.50 -4.05 -7.03
N LYS A 68 10.27 -5.09 -7.32
CA LYS A 68 9.81 -6.47 -7.51
C LYS A 68 10.09 -7.35 -6.30
N SER A 69 10.69 -6.80 -5.23
CA SER A 69 11.02 -7.58 -4.05
C SER A 69 9.74 -8.02 -3.31
N PRO A 70 9.65 -9.29 -2.88
CA PRO A 70 8.61 -9.73 -1.95
C PRO A 70 8.64 -8.94 -0.63
N ASP A 71 9.79 -8.37 -0.23
CA ASP A 71 9.95 -7.64 1.03
C ASP A 71 9.07 -6.37 1.11
N GLY A 72 8.71 -5.80 -0.04
CA GLY A 72 7.78 -4.67 -0.12
C GLY A 72 6.30 -5.05 -0.05
N HIS A 73 5.97 -6.35 0.05
CA HIS A 73 4.60 -6.83 0.20
C HIS A 73 4.31 -6.99 1.70
N ILE A 74 3.77 -5.93 2.31
CA ILE A 74 3.53 -5.88 3.75
C ILE A 74 2.17 -6.52 4.05
N PRO A 75 2.11 -7.67 4.76
CA PRO A 75 0.83 -8.31 5.07
C PRO A 75 -0.02 -7.44 6.00
N TYR A 76 -1.32 -7.42 5.76
CA TYR A 76 -2.31 -6.89 6.70
C TYR A 76 -3.37 -7.95 7.00
N LYS A 77 -4.18 -7.75 8.05
CA LYS A 77 -5.27 -8.67 8.34
C LYS A 77 -6.46 -8.34 7.44
N ASP A 78 -6.78 -9.24 6.52
CA ASP A 78 -8.17 -9.31 6.01
C ASP A 78 -9.03 -9.76 7.19
N ASN A 79 -10.04 -8.96 7.53
CA ASN A 79 -10.94 -9.26 8.65
C ASN A 79 -11.78 -10.50 8.35
#